data_AF-A0AAD5F7V6-F1
#
_entry.id   AF-A0AAD5F7V6-F1
#
_cell.length_a   1.000
_cell.length_b   1.000
_cell.length_c   1.000
_cell.angle_alpha   90.00
_cell.angle_beta   90.00
_cell.angle_gamma   90.00
#
_symmetry.space_group_name_H-M   'P 1'
#
loop_
_entity.id
_entity.type
_entity.pdbx_description
1 polymer ?
#
loop_
_entity_poly.entity_id
_entity_poly.type
_entity_poly.pdbx_seq_one_letter_code
_entity_poly.pdbx_strand_id
1 'polypeptide(L)'
;KYNGYLLGDRGYPCLPYLMTLYPEPEPGPQTRFNLAHSRTRAKVEMTIGILKSRFQCLHGLRVSPERACDIIVACVVLHNIATIRGESHPPCIEEEGPEEHLWI
;
A
#
# COMPACT_ATOMS: atom_id res chain seq x y z
N LYS A 1 -1.85 19.65 -9.81
CA LYS A 1 -0.52 19.64 -9.16
C LYS A 1 -0.74 19.32 -7.69
N TYR A 2 -0.21 18.21 -7.18
CA TYR A 2 -0.38 17.83 -5.78
C TYR A 2 0.75 18.47 -4.97
N ASN A 3 0.44 19.18 -3.88
CA ASN A 3 1.44 19.75 -2.97
C ASN A 3 1.67 18.75 -1.84
N GLY A 4 2.63 17.84 -2.01
CA GLY A 4 2.97 16.83 -1.01
C GLY A 4 4.20 16.03 -1.38
N TYR A 5 4.70 15.27 -0.40
CA TYR A 5 5.78 14.29 -0.59
C TYR A 5 5.17 12.91 -0.82
N LEU A 6 5.79 12.13 -1.70
CA LEU A 6 5.52 10.70 -1.81
C LEU A 6 6.14 9.99 -0.60
N LEU A 7 5.48 8.95 -0.12
CA LEU A 7 6.00 8.08 0.93
C LEU A 7 6.47 6.77 0.29
N GLY A 8 7.75 6.49 0.43
CA GLY A 8 8.40 5.31 -0.10
C GLY A 8 8.78 4.31 0.98
N ASP A 9 8.88 3.05 0.57
CA ASP A 9 9.48 2.00 1.38
C ASP A 9 11.01 2.20 1.53
N ARG A 10 11.62 1.48 2.45
CA ARG A 10 13.07 1.34 2.66
C ARG A 10 13.82 0.90 1.39
N GLY A 11 13.14 0.27 0.43
CA GLY A 11 13.70 -0.08 -0.89
C GLY A 11 13.94 1.12 -1.82
N TYR A 12 13.45 2.31 -1.48
CA TYR A 12 13.65 3.53 -2.26
C TYR A 12 14.64 4.49 -1.59
N PRO A 13 15.38 5.31 -2.38
CA PRO A 13 16.17 6.38 -1.82
C PRO A 13 15.27 7.52 -1.31
N CYS A 14 15.75 8.26 -0.31
CA CYS A 14 15.13 9.52 0.09
C CYS A 14 15.48 10.61 -0.95
N LEU A 15 14.46 11.24 -1.53
CA LEU A 15 14.58 12.25 -2.59
C LEU A 15 13.77 13.51 -2.23
N PRO A 16 14.00 14.66 -2.89
CA PRO A 16 13.26 15.91 -2.62
C PRO A 16 11.73 15.82 -2.78
N TYR A 17 11.22 14.74 -3.37
CA TYR A 17 9.80 14.47 -3.57
C TYR A 17 9.36 13.12 -2.99
N LEU A 18 10.27 12.31 -2.42
CA LEU A 18 10.01 10.96 -1.91
C LEU A 18 10.69 10.78 -0.56
N MET A 19 9.90 10.72 0.52
CA MET A 19 10.41 10.46 1.86
C MET A 19 10.37 8.97 2.16
N THR A 20 11.45 8.44 2.74
CA THR A 20 11.55 7.06 3.21
C THR A 20 11.81 7.02 4.71
N LEU A 21 11.64 5.85 5.32
CA LEU A 21 11.89 5.66 6.75
C LEU A 21 13.36 5.93 7.10
N TYR A 22 13.61 6.49 8.29
CA TYR A 22 14.96 6.54 8.85
C TYR A 22 15.44 5.10 9.12
N PRO A 23 16.58 4.65 8.56
CA PRO A 23 17.07 3.29 8.77
C PRO A 23 17.42 3.00 10.23
N GLU A 24 18.02 3.98 10.90
CA GLU A 24 18.43 3.96 12.30
C GLU A 24 17.89 5.25 12.95
N PRO A 25 16.63 5.28 13.41
CA PRO A 25 16.00 6.48 13.92
C PRO A 25 16.51 6.82 15.33
N GLU A 26 17.06 8.02 15.48
CA GLU A 26 17.37 8.57 16.80
C GLU A 26 16.09 8.82 17.62
N PRO A 27 16.13 8.63 18.95
CA PRO A 27 14.99 8.87 19.82
C PRO A 27 14.40 10.26 19.63
N GLY A 28 13.08 10.32 19.50
CA GLY A 28 12.33 11.58 19.43
C GLY A 28 11.73 11.83 18.04
N PRO A 29 12.10 12.90 17.31
CA PRO A 29 11.43 13.26 16.05
C PRO A 29 11.48 12.17 14.97
N GLN A 30 12.61 11.48 14.82
CA GLN A 30 12.79 10.46 13.79
C GLN A 30 11.95 9.22 14.09
N THR A 31 11.95 8.75 15.36
CA THR A 31 11.09 7.65 15.79
C THR A 31 9.60 7.98 15.60
N ARG A 32 9.16 9.20 15.94
CA ARG A 32 7.78 9.64 15.74
C ARG A 32 7.40 9.69 14.27
N PHE A 33 8.32 10.13 13.40
CA PHE A 33 8.13 10.11 11.96
C PHE A 33 7.98 8.69 11.44
N ASN A 34 8.90 7.79 11.78
CA ASN A 34 8.82 6.38 11.36
C ASN A 34 7.52 5.73 11.82
N LEU A 35 7.09 5.96 13.07
CA LEU A 35 5.82 5.44 13.58
C LEU A 35 4.61 5.93 12.77
N ALA A 36 4.57 7.22 12.44
CA ALA A 36 3.49 7.78 11.62
C ALA A 36 3.51 7.25 10.18
N HIS A 37 4.71 7.10 9.62
CA HIS A 37 4.92 6.57 8.28
C HIS A 37 4.47 5.10 8.21
N SER A 38 4.94 4.23 9.11
CA SER A 38 4.55 2.82 9.17
C SER A 38 3.04 2.63 9.36
N ARG A 39 2.40 3.43 10.22
CA ARG A 39 0.93 3.41 10.38
C ARG A 39 0.18 3.79 9.10
N THR A 40 0.70 4.75 8.35
CA THR A 40 0.12 5.15 7.07
C THR A 40 0.22 4.03 6.06
N ARG A 41 1.39 3.39 5.98
CA ARG A 41 1.64 2.25 5.10
C ARG A 41 0.78 1.04 5.41
N ALA A 42 0.64 0.69 6.69
CA ALA A 42 -0.20 -0.43 7.10
C ALA A 42 -1.64 -0.32 6.57
N LYS A 43 -2.21 0.89 6.52
CA LYS A 43 -3.54 1.11 5.91
C LYS A 43 -3.56 0.89 4.40
N VAL A 44 -2.52 1.33 3.70
CA VAL A 44 -2.39 1.13 2.25
C VAL A 44 -2.23 -0.34 1.92
N GLU A 45 -1.33 -1.03 2.63
CA GLU A 45 -1.07 -2.47 2.48
C GLU A 45 -2.33 -3.29 2.80
N MET A 46 -3.03 -2.97 3.89
CA MET A 46 -4.32 -3.58 4.22
C MET A 46 -5.35 -3.39 3.09
N THR A 47 -5.44 -2.19 2.53
CA THR A 47 -6.38 -1.90 1.43
C THR A 47 -6.03 -2.70 0.17
N ILE A 48 -4.75 -2.82 -0.17
CA ILE A 48 -4.27 -3.64 -1.28
C ILE A 48 -4.61 -5.12 -1.03
N GLY A 49 -4.42 -5.62 0.19
CA GLY A 49 -4.80 -6.98 0.57
C GLY A 49 -6.29 -7.25 0.41
N ILE A 50 -7.16 -6.31 0.82
CA ILE A 50 -8.62 -6.41 0.61
C ILE A 50 -8.96 -6.43 -0.88
N LEU A 51 -8.33 -5.56 -1.68
CA LEU A 51 -8.56 -5.51 -3.12
C LEU A 51 -8.18 -6.82 -3.80
N LYS A 52 -7.01 -7.37 -3.49
CA LYS A 52 -6.53 -8.67 -3.99
C LYS A 52 -7.46 -9.81 -3.58
N SER A 53 -7.87 -9.86 -2.31
CA SER A 53 -8.82 -10.84 -1.79
C SER A 53 -10.19 -10.76 -2.49
N ARG A 54 -10.70 -9.55 -2.71
CA ARG A 54 -11.98 -9.32 -3.42
C ARG A 54 -11.91 -9.64 -4.91
N PHE A 55 -10.81 -9.28 -5.57
CA PHE A 55 -10.64 -9.40 -7.01
C PHE A 55 -9.44 -10.30 -7.31
N GLN A 56 -9.72 -11.59 -7.45
CA GLN A 56 -8.72 -12.61 -7.74
C GLN A 56 -7.93 -12.36 -9.04
N CYS A 57 -8.47 -11.55 -9.96
CA CYS A 57 -7.72 -11.13 -11.15
C CYS A 57 -6.48 -10.27 -10.84
N LEU A 58 -6.38 -9.70 -9.64
CA LEU A 58 -5.21 -8.97 -9.18
C LEU A 58 -4.06 -9.89 -8.71
N HIS A 59 -4.32 -11.19 -8.52
CA HIS A 59 -3.28 -12.18 -8.24
C HIS A 59 -2.57 -12.57 -9.54
N GLY A 60 -1.36 -12.04 -9.75
CA GLY A 60 -0.52 -12.44 -10.88
C GLY A 60 -1.01 -11.93 -12.24
N LEU A 61 -1.29 -10.63 -12.35
CA LEU A 61 -1.62 -9.98 -13.63
C LEU A 61 -0.53 -10.22 -14.68
N ARG A 62 -0.87 -10.94 -15.77
CA ARG A 62 0.01 -11.21 -16.92
C ARG A 62 -0.41 -10.39 -18.14
N VAL A 63 -0.50 -9.08 -17.96
CA VAL A 63 -0.86 -8.11 -19.02
C VAL A 63 0.19 -7.00 -19.08
N SER A 64 0.11 -6.13 -20.10
CA SER A 64 0.99 -4.96 -20.15
C SER A 64 0.76 -4.04 -18.94
N PRO A 65 1.77 -3.26 -18.50
CA PRO A 65 1.62 -2.35 -17.37
C PRO A 65 0.44 -1.37 -17.54
N GLU A 66 0.23 -0.86 -18.75
CA GLU A 66 -0.88 0.05 -19.06
C GLU A 66 -2.22 -0.65 -18.83
N ARG A 67 -2.34 -1.90 -19.29
CA ARG A 67 -3.55 -2.68 -19.10
C ARG A 67 -3.76 -3.10 -17.64
N ALA A 68 -2.67 -3.34 -16.90
CA ALA A 68 -2.72 -3.61 -15.47
C ALA A 68 -3.29 -2.40 -14.72
N CYS A 69 -2.86 -1.18 -15.06
CA CYS A 69 -3.41 0.05 -14.50
C CYS A 69 -4.92 0.17 -14.73
N ASP A 70 -5.41 -0.09 -15.95
CA ASP A 70 -6.85 -0.08 -16.26
C ASP A 70 -7.64 -1.06 -15.38
N ILE A 71 -7.12 -2.29 -15.24
CA ILE A 71 -7.77 -3.34 -14.43
C ILE A 71 -7.79 -2.93 -12.95
N ILE A 72 -6.69 -2.41 -12.43
CA ILE A 72 -6.59 -1.93 -11.05
C ILE A 72 -7.60 -0.80 -10.80
N VAL A 73 -7.69 0.18 -11.70
CA VAL A 73 -8.65 1.29 -11.59
C VAL A 73 -10.08 0.75 -11.58
N ALA A 74 -10.43 -0.15 -12.48
CA ALA A 74 -11.76 -0.76 -12.51
C ALA A 74 -12.08 -1.49 -11.19
N CYS A 75 -11.12 -2.25 -10.65
CA CYS A 75 -11.28 -2.95 -9.37
C CYS A 75 -11.50 -1.98 -8.21
N VAL A 76 -10.76 -0.86 -8.16
CA VAL A 76 -10.94 0.19 -7.13
C VAL A 76 -12.31 0.86 -7.25
N VAL A 77 -12.77 1.16 -8.47
CA VAL A 77 -14.12 1.74 -8.68
C VAL A 77 -15.21 0.77 -8.19
N LEU A 78 -15.11 -0.51 -8.55
CA LEU A 78 -16.04 -1.54 -8.11
C LEU A 78 -16.01 -1.75 -6.59
N HIS A 79 -14.81 -1.71 -5.99
CA HIS A 79 -14.65 -1.75 -4.53
C HIS A 79 -15.39 -0.61 -3.85
N ASN A 80 -15.21 0.63 -4.32
CA ASN A 80 -15.87 1.80 -3.74
C ASN A 80 -17.40 1.68 -3.83
N ILE A 81 -17.93 1.17 -4.94
CA ILE A 81 -19.38 0.93 -5.10
C ILE A 81 -19.86 -0.10 -4.06
N ALA A 82 -19.14 -1.20 -3.88
CA ALA A 82 -19.46 -2.22 -2.88
C ALA A 82 -19.43 -1.66 -1.44
N THR A 83 -18.42 -0.85 -1.11
CA THR A 83 -18.31 -0.18 0.19
C THR A 83 -19.48 0.78 0.44
N ILE A 84 -19.87 1.58 -0.56
CA ILE A 84 -21.03 2.49 -0.46
C ILE A 84 -22.34 1.71 -0.25
N ARG A 85 -22.44 0.51 -0.84
CA ARG A 85 -23.58 -0.40 -0.66
C ARG A 85 -23.57 -1.16 0.67
N GLY A 86 -22.51 -1.01 1.48
CA GLY A 86 -22.37 -1.71 2.76
C GLY A 86 -22.10 -3.21 2.60
N GLU A 87 -21.58 -3.65 1.47
CA GLU A 87 -21.15 -5.04 1.29
C GLU A 87 -20.00 -5.37 2.23
N SER A 88 -20.02 -6.58 2.80
CA SER A 88 -18.93 -7.04 3.65
C SER A 88 -17.62 -7.13 2.85
N HIS A 89 -16.52 -6.80 3.52
CA HIS A 89 -15.19 -6.99 2.96
C HIS A 89 -14.80 -8.46 3.14
N PRO A 90 -14.20 -9.10 2.12
CA PRO A 90 -13.59 -10.39 2.34
C PRO A 90 -12.44 -10.23 3.36
N PRO A 91 -12.11 -11.28 4.13
CA PRO A 91 -10.96 -11.23 5.01
C PRO A 91 -9.72 -10.86 4.20
N CYS A 92 -8.85 -10.03 4.77
CA CYS A 92 -7.52 -9.83 4.21
C CYS A 92 -6.84 -11.21 4.19
N ILE A 93 -6.51 -11.69 3.00
CA ILE A 93 -5.63 -12.86 2.88
C ILE A 93 -4.23 -12.27 2.95
N GLU A 94 -3.52 -12.57 4.03
CA GLU A 94 -2.10 -12.30 4.10
C GLU A 94 -1.43 -13.19 3.04
N GLU A 95 -0.93 -12.58 1.96
CA GLU A 95 -0.02 -13.31 1.08
C GLU A 95 1.27 -13.52 1.86
N GLU A 96 1.60 -14.77 2.21
CA GLU A 96 2.93 -15.17 2.70
C GLU A 96 3.97 -14.88 1.59
N GLY A 97 4.37 -13.62 1.48
CA GLY A 97 5.58 -13.21 0.77
C GLY A 97 6.82 -13.58 1.60
N PRO A 98 8.00 -13.73 0.96
CA PRO A 98 9.24 -13.97 1.70
C PRO A 98 9.38 -12.91 2.79
N GLU A 99 9.74 -13.33 4.00
CA GLU A 99 9.76 -12.55 5.23
C GLU A 99 10.51 -11.19 5.11
N GLU A 100 9.89 -10.17 4.54
CA GLU A 100 10.29 -8.76 4.68
C GLU A 100 9.50 -8.07 5.80
N HIS A 101 8.75 -8.85 6.58
CA HIS A 101 7.96 -8.40 7.73
C HIS A 101 8.77 -8.24 9.03
N LEU A 102 10.09 -8.49 9.02
CA LEU A 102 10.83 -8.49 10.29
C LEU A 102 11.30 -7.13 10.81
N TRP A 103 11.18 -6.02 10.08
CA TRP A 103 11.69 -4.73 10.59
C TRP A 103 10.77 -3.54 10.26
N ILE A 104 9.55 -3.56 10.84
CA ILE A 104 8.84 -2.33 11.24
C ILE A 104 9.75 -1.53 12.17
#